data_AF-A0A0N0M392-F1
#
_entry.id   AF-A0A0N0M392-F1
#
_cell.length_a   1.000
_cell.length_b   1.000
_cell.length_c   1.000
_cell.angle_alpha   90.00
_cell.angle_beta   90.00
_cell.angle_gamma   90.00
#
_symmetry.space_group_name_H-M   'P 1'
#
loop_
_entity.id
_entity.type
_entity.pdbx_description
1 polymer ?
#
loop_
_entity_poly.entity_id
_entity_poly.type
_entity_poly.pdbx_seq_one_letter_code
_entity_poly.pdbx_strand_id
1 'polypeptide(L)' 'MRTTLAIDDDVLAAARKIADQQGRTIGEVISELARQSIRRPSDQDERNGVPLLSTKSDVIITLDIVNALRDEAS' A
#
# COMPACT_ATOMS: atom_id res chain seq x y z
N MET A 1 -13.62 -16.75 -7.04
CA MET A 1 -15.05 -16.93 -6.70
C MET A 1 -15.85 -15.85 -7.42
N ARG A 2 -17.07 -16.14 -7.90
CA ARG A 2 -17.96 -15.15 -8.53
C ARG A 2 -19.12 -14.87 -7.58
N THR A 3 -19.26 -13.61 -7.19
CA THR A 3 -20.23 -13.14 -6.19
C THR A 3 -20.83 -11.83 -6.66
N THR A 4 -22.09 -11.58 -6.32
CA THR A 4 -22.76 -10.29 -6.55
C THR A 4 -22.68 -9.47 -5.27
N LEU A 5 -22.19 -8.24 -5.36
CA LEU A 5 -22.05 -7.30 -4.25
C LEU A 5 -22.66 -5.96 -4.67
N ALA A 6 -23.44 -5.34 -3.79
CA ALA A 6 -23.86 -3.96 -3.95
C ALA A 6 -22.73 -3.02 -3.51
N ILE A 7 -22.39 -2.02 -4.34
CA ILE A 7 -21.37 -1.01 -4.07
C ILE A 7 -21.89 0.35 -4.50
N ASP A 8 -21.40 1.41 -3.86
CA ASP A 8 -21.75 2.79 -4.21
C ASP A 8 -21.12 3.20 -5.56
N ASP A 9 -21.77 4.16 -6.23
CA ASP A 9 -21.40 4.59 -7.59
C ASP A 9 -19.99 5.22 -7.64
N ASP A 10 -19.59 5.92 -6.58
CA ASP A 10 -18.26 6.53 -6.47
C ASP A 10 -17.16 5.47 -6.33
N VAL A 11 -17.40 4.41 -5.57
CA VAL A 11 -16.52 3.25 -5.43
C VAL A 11 -16.36 2.54 -6.77
N LEU A 12 -17.47 2.31 -7.49
CA LEU A 12 -17.44 1.70 -8.83
C LEU A 12 -16.65 2.57 -9.82
N ALA A 13 -16.86 3.89 -9.80
CA ALA A 13 -16.13 4.83 -10.67
C ALA A 13 -14.63 4.84 -10.38
N ALA A 14 -14.23 4.84 -9.10
CA ALA A 14 -12.83 4.77 -8.69
C ALA A 14 -12.17 3.45 -9.13
N ALA A 15 -12.83 2.32 -8.86
CA ALA A 15 -12.32 1.01 -9.24
C ALA A 15 -12.17 0.84 -10.75
N ARG A 16 -13.10 1.41 -11.54
CA ARG A 16 -12.99 1.42 -13.01
C ARG A 16 -11.76 2.19 -13.49
N LYS A 17 -11.51 3.38 -12.96
CA LYS A 17 -10.31 4.17 -13.32
C LYS A 17 -9.02 3.41 -13.02
N ILE A 18 -8.94 2.75 -11.86
CA ILE A 18 -7.76 1.96 -11.46
C ILE A 18 -7.60 0.74 -12.38
N ALA A 19 -8.70 0.05 -12.68
CA ALA A 19 -8.71 -1.11 -13.56
C ALA A 19 -8.20 -0.76 -14.97
N ASP A 20 -8.69 0.35 -15.54
CA ASP A 20 -8.29 0.85 -16.85
C ASP A 20 -6.79 1.24 -16.87
N GLN A 21 -6.30 1.91 -15.82
CA GLN A 21 -4.89 2.29 -15.68
C GLN A 21 -3.95 1.08 -15.55
N GLN A 22 -4.41 0.01 -14.89
CA GLN A 22 -3.58 -1.17 -14.60
C GLN A 22 -3.78 -2.32 -15.60
N GLY A 23 -4.71 -2.20 -16.55
CA GLY A 23 -5.05 -3.29 -17.48
C GLY A 23 -5.66 -4.51 -16.77
N ARG A 24 -6.39 -4.30 -15.68
CA ARG A 24 -6.98 -5.35 -14.83
C ARG A 24 -8.50 -5.30 -14.88
N THR A 25 -9.17 -6.36 -14.45
CA THR A 25 -10.63 -6.32 -14.31
C THR A 25 -11.06 -5.58 -13.04
N ILE A 26 -12.25 -4.96 -13.06
CA ILE A 26 -12.82 -4.30 -11.86
C ILE A 26 -12.94 -5.26 -10.68
N GLY A 27 -13.35 -6.50 -10.94
CA GLY A 27 -13.47 -7.53 -9.92
C GLY A 27 -12.13 -7.84 -9.23
N GLU A 28 -11.02 -7.87 -9.98
CA GLU A 28 -9.68 -8.05 -9.41
C GLU A 28 -9.24 -6.86 -8.57
N VAL A 29 -9.51 -5.63 -9.01
CA VAL A 29 -9.20 -4.41 -8.27
C VAL A 29 -9.99 -4.36 -6.95
N ILE A 30 -11.30 -4.58 -7.00
CA ILE A 30 -12.16 -4.59 -5.80
C ILE A 30 -11.74 -5.71 -4.84
N SER A 31 -11.45 -6.91 -5.35
CA SER A 31 -11.00 -8.05 -4.54
C SER A 31 -9.69 -7.75 -3.82
N GLU A 32 -8.74 -7.08 -4.50
CA GLU A 32 -7.48 -6.67 -3.90
C GLU A 32 -7.66 -5.58 -2.85
N LEU A 33 -8.45 -4.53 -3.14
CA LEU A 33 -8.74 -3.46 -2.18
C LEU A 33 -9.42 -4.01 -0.92
N ALA A 34 -10.40 -4.92 -1.07
CA ALA A 34 -11.06 -5.58 0.06
C ALA A 34 -10.09 -6.46 0.86
N ARG A 35 -9.15 -7.14 0.20
CA ARG A 35 -8.12 -7.93 0.89
C ARG A 35 -7.19 -7.03 1.70
N GLN A 36 -6.81 -5.87 1.15
CA GLN A 36 -5.97 -4.90 1.84
C GLN A 36 -6.68 -4.29 3.05
N SER A 37 -7.98 -4.01 2.97
CA SER A 37 -8.73 -3.47 4.10
C SER A 37 -8.92 -4.47 5.25
N ILE A 38 -8.96 -5.77 4.96
CA ILE A 38 -9.06 -6.82 5.99
C ILE A 38 -7.72 -7.05 6.69
N ARG A 39 -6.59 -6.77 6.03
CA ARG A 39 -5.28 -6.86 6.66
C ARG A 39 -5.21 -5.81 7.77
N ARG A 40 -5.25 -6.26 9.02
CA ARG A 40 -4.96 -5.40 10.17
C ARG A 40 -3.56 -4.82 9.97
N PRO A 41 -3.36 -3.49 10.03
CA PRO A 41 -2.01 -2.95 10.13
C PRO A 41 -1.36 -3.64 11.33
N SER A 42 -0.16 -4.19 11.14
CA SER A 42 0.61 -4.75 12.26
C SER A 42 0.57 -3.74 13.39
N ASP A 43 0.28 -4.16 14.63
CA ASP A 43 0.32 -3.28 15.81
C ASP A 43 1.65 -2.50 15.73
N GLN A 44 1.55 -1.23 15.34
CA GLN A 44 2.70 -0.34 15.30
C GLN A 44 2.86 0.13 16.72
N ASP A 45 4.02 -0.15 17.31
CA ASP A 45 4.33 0.41 18.62
C ASP A 45 4.17 1.93 18.53
N GLU A 46 3.40 2.51 19.44
CA GLU A 46 3.25 3.97 19.52
C GLU A 46 4.16 4.53 20.61
N ARG A 47 4.77 5.70 20.35
CA ARG A 47 5.48 6.48 21.38
C ARG A 47 4.87 7.86 21.44
N ASN A 48 4.23 8.19 22.57
CA ASN A 48 3.51 9.45 22.77
C ASN A 48 2.39 9.70 21.74
N GLY A 49 1.66 8.67 21.31
CA GLY A 49 0.57 8.77 20.33
C GLY A 49 1.03 8.97 18.88
N VAL A 50 2.33 8.78 18.61
CA VAL A 50 2.90 8.77 17.26
C VAL A 50 3.29 7.33 16.92
N PRO A 51 2.82 6.78 15.78
CA PRO A 51 3.22 5.45 15.34
C PRO A 51 4.73 5.39 15.09
N LEU A 52 5.40 4.43 15.73
CA LEU A 52 6.80 4.16 15.47
C LEU A 52 6.93 3.42 14.14
N LEU A 53 7.86 3.89 13.31
CA LEU A 53 8.29 3.15 12.14
C LEU A 53 8.91 1.83 12.62
N SER A 54 8.41 0.71 12.09
CA SER A 54 9.01 -0.61 12.31
C SER A 54 10.49 -0.55 11.98
N THR A 55 11.37 -0.82 12.94
CA THR A 55 12.82 -0.85 12.73
C THR A 55 13.16 -2.06 11.87
N LYS A 56 13.19 -1.87 10.55
CA LYS A 56 13.67 -2.89 9.62
C LYS A 56 15.18 -2.72 9.50
N SER A 57 15.91 -3.62 10.17
CA SER A 57 17.37 -3.84 10.12
C SER A 57 18.18 -3.28 11.30
N ASP A 58 19.15 -4.09 11.73
CA ASP A 58 20.30 -3.71 12.57
C ASP A 58 21.35 -2.89 11.80
N VAL A 59 21.05 -2.44 10.58
CA VAL A 59 22.00 -1.71 9.74
C VAL A 59 21.89 -0.22 10.06
N ILE A 60 22.97 0.34 10.58
CA ILE A 60 23.11 1.78 10.77
C ILE A 60 23.22 2.43 9.39
N ILE A 61 22.18 3.17 8.99
CA ILE A 61 22.22 3.99 7.78
C ILE A 61 23.09 5.22 8.06
N THR A 62 24.19 5.37 7.34
CA THR A 62 25.10 6.52 7.42
C THR A 62 24.92 7.47 6.24
N LEU A 63 25.44 8.69 6.37
CA LEU A 63 25.42 9.68 5.29
C LEU A 63 26.17 9.18 4.03
N ASP A 64 27.22 8.37 4.23
CA ASP A 64 27.99 7.79 3.13
C ASP A 64 27.14 6.86 2.26
N ILE A 65 26.30 6.02 2.89
CA ILE A 65 25.37 5.12 2.18
C ILE A 65 24.35 5.93 1.36
N VAL A 66 23.81 7.01 1.95
CA VAL A 66 22.84 7.87 1.27
C VAL A 66 23.46 8.57 0.06
N ASN A 67 24.69 9.08 0.21
CA ASN A 67 25.39 9.74 -0.88
C ASN A 67 25.70 8.76 -2.02
N ALA A 68 26.19 7.55 -1.71
CA ALA A 68 26.47 6.53 -2.72
C ALA A 68 25.24 6.19 -3.58
N LEU A 69 24.06 6.02 -2.96
CA LEU A 69 22.81 5.74 -3.68
C LEU A 69 22.33 6.91 -4.53
N ARG A 70 22.52 8.16 -4.07
CA ARG A 70 22.13 9.35 -4.83
C ARG A 70 23.00 9.52 -6.08
N ASP A 71 24.30 9.24 -5.93
CA ASP A 71 25.26 9.38 -7.00
C ASP A 71 25.09 8.26 -8.05
N GLU A 72 24.67 7.05 -7.65
CA GLU A 72 24.31 5.96 -8.59
C GLU A 72 23.04 6.24 -9.41
N ALA A 73 22.11 7.00 -8.85
CA ALA A 73 20.85 7.37 -9.51
C ALA A 73 20.97 8.59 -10.45
N SER A 74 22.16 9.18 -10.59
CA SER A 74 22.45 10.35 -11.44
C SER A 74 23.11 9.94 -12.76
#